data_AF-A0AAN6H046-F1
#
_entry.id   AF-A0AAN6H046-F1
#
_cell.length_a   1.000
_cell.length_b   1.000
_cell.length_c   1.000
_cell.angle_alpha   90.00
_cell.angle_beta   90.00
_cell.angle_gamma   90.00
#
_symmetry.space_group_name_H-M   'P 1'
#
loop_
_entity.id
_entity.type
_entity.pdbx_description
1 polymer ?
#
loop_
_entity_poly.entity_id
_entity_poly.type
_entity_poly.pdbx_seq_one_letter_code
_entity_poly.pdbx_strand_id
1 'polypeptide(L)' 'MSAAMADPETLYTKQACIGGGSFGKVYKGVDKRTGQSVAIKVIDVENADDEVDDIIQEISILSGLNSPYVTKYYGSYLKG' A
#
# COMPACT_ATOMS: atom_id res chain seq x y z
N MET A 1 -15.22 -4.81 -7.33
CA MET A 1 -15.97 -3.72 -6.68
C MET A 1 -14.98 -2.80 -5.95
N SER A 2 -14.85 -1.58 -6.45
CA SER A 2 -14.46 -0.30 -5.82
C SER A 2 -13.67 -0.30 -4.49
N ALA A 3 -12.37 -0.60 -4.51
CA ALA A 3 -11.47 -0.19 -3.42
C ALA A 3 -10.73 1.13 -3.73
N ALA A 4 -10.62 1.50 -5.02
CA ALA A 4 -9.78 2.62 -5.48
C ALA A 4 -10.34 4.03 -5.18
N MET A 5 -11.59 4.16 -4.73
CA MET A 5 -12.22 5.47 -4.45
C MET A 5 -12.37 5.79 -2.95
N ALA A 6 -12.01 4.87 -2.05
CA ALA A 6 -12.07 5.17 -0.62
C ALA A 6 -10.83 5.94 -0.20
N ASP A 7 -11.01 7.06 0.52
CA ASP A 7 -9.89 7.77 1.14
C ASP A 7 -9.21 6.82 2.15
N PRO A 8 -7.93 6.43 1.93
CA PRO A 8 -7.24 5.48 2.79
C PRO A 8 -7.12 5.97 4.23
N GLU A 9 -7.16 7.28 4.48
CA GLU A 9 -7.10 7.84 5.84
C GLU A 9 -8.38 7.61 6.64
N THR A 10 -9.49 7.25 5.98
CA THR A 10 -10.71 6.81 6.68
C THR A 10 -10.61 5.36 7.18
N LEU A 11 -9.80 4.54 6.51
CA LEU A 11 -9.63 3.11 6.80
C LEU A 11 -8.40 2.83 7.66
N TYR A 12 -7.33 3.61 7.50
CA TYR A 12 -6.04 3.38 8.13
C TYR A 12 -5.55 4.63 8.86
N THR A 13 -4.83 4.42 9.95
CA THR A 13 -4.02 5.47 10.59
C THR A 13 -2.57 5.26 10.21
N LYS A 14 -1.97 6.19 9.45
CA LYS A 14 -0.53 6.21 9.17
C LYS A 14 0.23 6.67 10.41
N GLN A 15 1.29 5.96 10.77
CA GLN A 15 2.15 6.25 11.93
C GLN A 15 3.57 6.59 11.45
N ALA A 16 4.59 6.28 12.26
CA ALA A 16 5.98 6.57 11.95
C ALA A 16 6.47 5.86 10.68
N CYS A 17 7.39 6.52 9.97
CA CYS A 17 8.16 5.93 8.90
C CYS A 17 9.04 4.80 9.48
N ILE A 18 9.02 3.63 8.85
CA ILE A 18 9.78 2.45 9.27
C ILE A 18 10.82 2.01 8.24
N GLY A 19 10.83 2.61 7.05
CA GLY A 19 11.81 2.33 6.01
C GLY A 19 11.47 2.97 4.68
N GLY A 20 12.28 2.66 3.67
CA GLY A 20 12.03 3.01 2.27
C GLY A 20 12.22 1.77 1.40
N GLY A 21 11.46 1.70 0.31
CA GLY A 21 11.65 0.73 -0.77
C GLY A 21 11.89 1.45 -2.10
N SER A 22 11.94 0.70 -3.20
CA SER A 22 12.29 1.21 -4.54
C SER A 22 11.44 2.42 -4.98
N PHE A 23 10.15 2.42 -4.65
CA PHE A 23 9.18 3.40 -5.16
C PHE A 23 8.67 4.39 -4.10
N GLY A 24 9.21 4.38 -2.87
CA GLY A 24 8.74 5.29 -1.84
C GLY A 24 8.99 4.87 -0.40
N LYS A 25 8.27 5.50 0.52
CA LYS A 25 8.46 5.31 1.97
C LYS A 25 7.44 4.33 2.54
N VAL A 26 7.90 3.49 3.46
CA VAL A 26 7.07 2.53 4.18
C VAL A 26 6.81 3.05 5.58
N TYR A 27 5.54 3.13 5.95
CA TYR A 27 5.08 3.57 7.27
C TYR A 27 4.44 2.40 8.00
N LYS A 28 4.60 2.36 9.32
CA LYS A 28 3.71 1.57 10.15
C LYS A 28 2.32 2.19 10.09
N GLY A 29 1.27 1.36 10.12
CA GLY A 29 -0.10 1.82 10.21
C GLY A 29 -0.97 0.90 11.04
N VAL A 30 -2.21 1.32 11.26
CA VAL A 30 -3.26 0.52 11.92
C VAL A 30 -4.50 0.55 11.05
N ASP A 31 -5.06 -0.63 10.73
CA ASP A 31 -6.40 -0.74 10.15
C ASP A 31 -7.43 -0.40 11.24
N LYS A 32 -8.19 0.67 11.04
CA LYS A 32 -9.16 1.20 12.00
C LYS A 32 -10.33 0.24 12.23
N ARG A 33 -10.61 -0.67 11.30
CA ARG A 33 -11.72 -1.61 11.37
C ARG A 33 -11.40 -2.81 12.25
N THR A 34 -10.16 -3.26 12.23
CA THR A 34 -9.72 -4.49 12.90
C THR A 34 -8.76 -4.24 14.06
N GLY A 35 -8.16 -3.04 14.15
CA GLY A 35 -7.08 -2.73 15.08
C GLY A 35 -5.73 -3.36 14.69
N GLN A 36 -5.65 -4.04 13.56
CA GLN A 36 -4.46 -4.76 13.14
C GLN A 36 -3.34 -3.79 12.69
N SER A 37 -2.10 -4.05 13.10
CA SER A 37 -0.93 -3.35 12.57
C SER A 37 -0.69 -3.76 11.12
N VAL A 38 -0.44 -2.77 10.26
CA VAL A 38 -0.16 -2.93 8.83
C VAL A 38 1.08 -2.14 8.40
N ALA A 39 1.61 -2.45 7.22
CA ALA A 39 2.61 -1.63 6.54
C ALA A 39 1.94 -0.85 5.40
N ILE A 40 2.23 0.45 5.29
CA ILE A 40 1.68 1.34 4.27
C ILE A 40 2.84 1.88 3.43
N LYS A 41 2.97 1.40 2.20
CA LYS A 41 3.94 1.93 1.22
C LYS A 41 3.29 3.12 0.51
N VAL A 42 3.81 4.32 0.73
CA VAL A 42 3.36 5.54 0.06
C VAL A 42 4.28 5.79 -1.12
N ILE A 43 3.69 5.86 -2.31
CA ILE A 43 4.35 6.05 -3.59
C ILE A 43 3.88 7.40 -4.13
N ASP A 44 4.84 8.19 -4.61
CA ASP A 44 4.55 9.45 -5.29
C ASP A 44 4.43 9.16 -6.78
N VAL A 45 3.20 8.98 -7.25
CA VAL A 45 2.91 8.55 -8.62
C VAL A 45 3.26 9.62 -9.64
N GLU A 46 3.14 10.91 -9.29
CA GLU A 46 3.46 12.03 -10.20
C GLU A 46 4.95 12.10 -10.54
N ASN A 47 5.80 11.63 -9.62
CA ASN A 47 7.25 11.60 -9.81
C ASN A 47 7.77 10.22 -10.24
N ALA A 48 6.88 9.26 -10.49
CA ALA A 48 7.22 7.86 -10.78
C ALA A 48 6.77 7.40 -12.18
N ASP A 49 6.60 8.33 -13.13
CA ASP A 49 6.05 8.06 -14.48
C ASP A 49 6.75 6.88 -15.19
N ASP A 50 8.09 6.80 -15.12
CA ASP A 50 8.87 5.72 -15.72
C ASP A 50 8.79 4.38 -14.93
N GLU A 51 8.33 4.41 -13.68
CA GLU A 51 8.20 3.24 -12.79
C GLU A 51 6.75 2.76 -12.60
N VAL A 52 5.76 3.40 -13.24
CA VAL A 52 4.34 3.05 -13.09
C VAL A 52 4.09 1.57 -13.43
N ASP A 53 4.69 1.06 -14.49
CA ASP A 53 4.53 -0.34 -14.90
C ASP A 53 5.07 -1.32 -13.85
N ASP A 54 6.22 -0.99 -13.24
CA ASP A 54 6.80 -1.79 -12.16
C ASP A 54 5.92 -1.78 -10.90
N ILE A 55 5.32 -0.63 -10.57
CA ILE A 55 4.38 -0.49 -9.46
C ILE A 55 3.13 -1.35 -9.70
N ILE A 56 2.57 -1.29 -10.92
CA ILE A 56 1.42 -2.11 -11.31
C ILE A 56 1.76 -3.59 -11.25
N GLN A 57 2.96 -3.98 -11.71
CA GLN A 57 3.43 -5.36 -11.65
C GLN A 57 3.60 -5.85 -10.20
N GLU A 58 4.18 -5.05 -9.30
CA GLU A 58 4.31 -5.39 -7.88
C GLU A 58 2.93 -5.64 -7.23
N ILE A 59 1.97 -4.75 -7.49
CA ILE A 59 0.58 -4.89 -7.02
C ILE A 59 -0.06 -6.16 -7.58
N SER A 60 0.07 -6.41 -8.88
CA SER A 60 -0.52 -7.58 -9.55
C SER A 60 -0.02 -8.88 -8.93
N ILE A 61 1.30 -9.02 -8.77
CA ILE A 61 1.93 -10.19 -8.15
C ILE A 61 1.44 -10.36 -6.72
N LEU A 62 1.56 -9.34 -5.87
CA LEU A 62 1.20 -9.45 -4.45
C LEU A 62 -0.30 -9.71 -4.23
N SER A 63 -1.16 -9.15 -5.07
CA SER A 63 -2.61 -9.32 -4.97
C SER A 63 -3.09 -10.75 -5.27
N GLY A 64 -2.32 -11.50 -6.08
CA GLY A 64 -2.60 -12.90 -6.39
C GLY A 64 -2.06 -13.90 -5.36
N LEU A 65 -1.24 -13.46 -4.40
CA LEU A 65 -0.57 -14.34 -3.45
C LEU A 65 -1.34 -14.44 -2.13
N ASN A 66 -1.62 -15.68 -1.70
CA ASN A 66 -2.21 -15.98 -0.41
C ASN A 66 -1.43 -17.13 0.27
N SER A 67 -0.32 -16.77 0.91
CA SER A 67 0.59 -17.71 1.57
C SER A 67 1.08 -17.12 2.89
N PRO A 68 1.24 -17.94 3.95
CA PRO A 68 1.83 -17.48 5.21
C PRO A 68 3.31 -17.10 5.09
N TYR A 69 3.97 -17.48 3.99
CA TYR A 69 5.39 -17.18 3.73
C TYR A 69 5.59 -15.94 2.86
N VAL A 70 4.51 -15.25 2.47
CA VAL A 70 4.54 -14.05 1.63
C VAL A 70 3.80 -12.93 2.34
N THR A 71 4.31 -11.71 2.22
CA THR A 71 3.63 -10.52 2.76
C THR A 71 2.22 -10.41 2.19
N LYS A 72 1.23 -10.36 3.07
CA LYS A 72 -0.18 -10.25 2.69
C LYS A 72 -0.48 -8.87 2.09
N TYR A 73 -1.06 -8.88 0.89
CA TYR A 73 -1.63 -7.70 0.26
C TYR A 73 -3.02 -7.40 0.82
N TYR A 74 -3.29 -6.14 1.18
CA TYR A 74 -4.59 -5.69 1.69
C TYR A 74 -5.35 -4.82 0.69
N GLY A 75 -4.65 -4.08 -0.17
CA GLY A 75 -5.25 -3.17 -1.13
C GLY A 75 -4.31 -2.03 -1.53
N SER A 76 -4.69 -1.30 -2.56
CA SER A 76 -4.07 -0.07 -3.04
C SER A 76 -5.14 1.02 -3.16
N TYR A 77 -4.76 2.26 -2.86
CA TYR A 77 -5.65 3.41 -2.83
C TYR A 77 -4.93 4.59 -3.48
N LEU A 78 -5.63 5.31 -4.34
CA LEU A 78 -5.12 6.56 -4.91
C LEU A 78 -5.66 7.73 -4.08
N LYS A 79 -4.77 8.63 -3.68
CA LYS A 79 -5.11 9.89 -3.02
C LYS A 79 -4.61 11.02 -3.90
N GLY A 80 -5.53 11.89 -4.33
CA GLY A 80 -5.22 13.15 -4.99
C GLY A 80 -5.13 14.31 -4.01
#